data_AF-A0A1B9JWC7-F1
#
_entry.id   AF-A0A1B9JWC7-F1
#
_cell.length_a   1.000
_cell.length_b   1.000
_cell.length_c   1.000
_cell.angle_alpha   90.00
_cell.angle_beta   90.00
_cell.angle_gamma   90.00
#
_symmetry.space_group_name_H-M   'P 1'
#
loop_
_entity.id
_entity.type
_entity.pdbx_description
1 polymer ?
#
loop_
_entity_poly.entity_id
_entity_poly.type
_entity_poly.pdbx_seq_one_letter_code
_entity_poly.pdbx_strand_id
1 'polypeptide(L)'
;MKISNILTCAIVSILVISCAKKPISQSVKKEQPVEIDQLTALKQQTEHNNPFVVDAKNRLLQFVNDKNFDDYITKRGILACSGDENQTSCVLNFYLQEYYKLKYDVQIKRVIEENQTEHNIELSKIEATQINIDKYCQLSADFVAAIYTNDKANISKHFKPLFRMSEQNMSSLYTKVSRDSYSHFLIDENPSMLQEIKADYVEKCLDDPKDNIINYFNLFR
;
A
#
# COMPACT_ATOMS: atom_id res chain seq x y z
N MET A 1 8.71 -38.70 16.05
CA MET A 1 10.03 -38.98 15.46
C MET A 1 9.86 -39.14 13.95
N LYS A 2 10.15 -38.10 13.17
CA LYS A 2 10.40 -38.11 11.72
C LYS A 2 11.04 -36.76 11.35
N ILE A 3 12.00 -36.85 10.45
CA ILE A 3 13.22 -36.06 10.40
C ILE A 3 13.02 -34.77 9.59
N SER A 4 13.68 -33.72 10.07
CA SER A 4 13.81 -32.38 9.49
C SER A 4 14.67 -32.40 8.23
N ASN A 5 14.29 -31.63 7.20
CA ASN A 5 15.17 -31.29 6.08
C ASN A 5 15.44 -29.78 6.09
N ILE A 6 16.48 -29.40 6.83
CA ILE A 6 17.10 -28.08 6.75
C ILE A 6 18.08 -28.14 5.57
N LEU A 7 17.79 -27.40 4.50
CA LEU A 7 18.70 -27.22 3.38
C LEU A 7 19.70 -26.12 3.78
N THR A 8 20.93 -26.50 4.13
CA THR A 8 22.07 -25.59 4.32
C THR A 8 23.26 -26.16 3.56
N CYS A 9 23.80 -25.39 2.64
CA CYS A 9 25.12 -25.54 2.01
C CYS A 9 25.29 -24.35 1.05
N ALA A 10 26.43 -23.71 0.84
CA ALA A 10 27.69 -23.59 1.57
C ALA A 10 28.42 -22.43 0.85
N ILE A 11 28.85 -21.40 1.59
CA ILE A 11 29.63 -20.31 1.00
C ILE A 11 31.09 -20.78 0.93
N VAL A 12 31.60 -20.98 -0.29
CA VAL A 12 33.02 -21.30 -0.50
C VAL A 12 33.81 -19.99 -0.56
N SER A 13 34.54 -19.71 0.51
CA SER A 13 35.56 -18.65 0.55
C SER A 13 36.81 -19.10 -0.20
N ILE A 14 37.15 -18.43 -1.29
CA ILE A 14 38.47 -18.57 -1.92
C ILE A 14 39.35 -17.43 -1.41
N LEU A 15 40.16 -17.75 -0.40
CA LEU A 15 41.32 -16.96 0.03
C LEU A 15 42.47 -17.28 -0.94
N VAL A 16 42.94 -16.29 -1.70
CA VAL A 16 44.23 -16.40 -2.38
C VAL A 16 45.25 -15.54 -1.64
N ILE A 17 46.20 -16.24 -1.03
CA ILE A 17 47.33 -15.71 -0.29
C ILE A 17 48.44 -15.32 -1.29
N SER A 18 48.89 -14.07 -1.18
CA SER A 18 50.26 -13.56 -1.33
C SER A 18 51.21 -14.26 -2.32
N CYS A 19 51.67 -13.48 -3.30
CA CYS A 19 53.08 -13.48 -3.70
C CYS A 19 53.60 -12.05 -3.74
N ALA A 20 54.35 -11.66 -2.70
CA ALA A 20 55.15 -10.45 -2.66
C ALA A 20 56.57 -10.73 -3.19
N LYS A 21 57.01 -9.99 -4.23
CA LYS A 21 58.41 -9.61 -4.46
C LYS A 21 58.46 -8.20 -5.11
N LYS A 22 59.16 -7.27 -4.44
CA LYS A 22 59.53 -5.89 -4.86
C LYS A 22 60.77 -5.89 -5.79
N PRO A 23 61.31 -4.74 -6.25
CA PRO A 23 60.71 -3.67 -7.05
C PRO A 23 61.61 -3.33 -8.28
N ILE A 24 61.06 -2.75 -9.35
CA ILE A 24 61.87 -1.99 -10.32
C ILE A 24 61.30 -0.59 -10.40
N SER A 25 62.06 0.35 -9.86
CA SER A 25 61.83 1.79 -9.93
C SER A 25 62.31 2.32 -11.28
N GLN A 26 61.39 2.82 -12.11
CA GLN A 26 61.68 3.86 -13.10
C GLN A 26 60.52 4.86 -13.16
N SER A 27 60.89 6.10 -13.42
CA SER A 27 60.29 7.34 -12.99
C SER A 27 59.26 7.94 -13.95
N VAL A 28 58.47 8.88 -13.40
CA VAL A 28 57.75 10.00 -14.06
C VAL A 28 56.39 9.67 -14.67
N LYS A 29 55.32 9.97 -13.94
CA LYS A 29 54.47 11.16 -14.15
C LYS A 29 53.52 11.31 -12.97
N LYS A 30 53.39 12.55 -12.47
CA LYS A 30 52.28 12.95 -11.61
C LYS A 30 51.01 12.87 -12.46
N GLU A 31 50.22 11.83 -12.29
CA GLU A 31 48.79 11.91 -12.53
C GLU A 31 48.13 11.62 -11.19
N GLN A 32 47.73 12.70 -10.52
CA GLN A 32 46.64 12.58 -9.56
C GLN A 32 45.46 11.98 -10.33
N PRO A 33 44.85 10.87 -9.89
CA PRO A 33 43.55 10.53 -10.41
C PRO A 33 42.63 11.61 -9.88
N VAL A 34 42.25 12.56 -10.74
CA VAL A 34 41.02 13.31 -10.50
C VAL A 34 39.94 12.24 -10.61
N GLU A 35 39.42 11.76 -9.49
CA GLU A 35 38.14 11.05 -9.46
C GLU A 35 37.10 12.01 -10.02
N ILE A 36 36.93 12.01 -11.34
CA ILE A 36 35.82 12.69 -11.97
C ILE A 36 34.60 11.84 -11.61
N ASP A 37 33.72 12.41 -10.81
CA ASP A 37 32.40 11.86 -10.52
C ASP A 37 31.76 11.35 -11.84
N GLN A 38 31.46 10.06 -11.89
CA GLN A 38 30.98 9.38 -13.10
C GLN A 38 29.70 10.02 -13.64
N LEU A 39 28.86 10.55 -12.75
CA LEU A 39 27.66 11.28 -13.12
C LEU A 39 28.02 12.60 -13.80
N THR A 40 28.95 13.36 -13.24
CA THR A 40 29.44 14.62 -13.82
C THR A 40 30.03 14.40 -15.21
N ALA A 41 30.82 13.34 -15.40
CA ALA A 41 31.38 12.98 -16.72
C ALA A 41 30.27 12.64 -17.73
N LEU A 42 29.30 11.81 -17.34
CA LEU A 42 28.17 11.42 -18.17
C LEU A 42 27.36 12.67 -18.61
N LYS A 43 27.03 13.54 -17.66
CA LYS A 43 26.28 14.79 -17.92
C LYS A 43 27.05 15.72 -18.86
N GLN A 44 28.36 15.89 -18.67
CA GLN A 44 29.18 16.70 -19.58
C GLN A 44 29.17 16.14 -21.01
N GLN A 45 29.19 14.82 -21.19
CA GLN A 45 29.18 14.19 -22.51
C GLN A 45 27.81 14.28 -23.19
N THR A 46 26.71 14.13 -22.45
CA THR A 46 25.37 14.00 -23.04
C THR A 46 24.54 15.29 -23.01
N GLU A 47 24.80 16.20 -22.07
CA GLU A 47 23.99 17.42 -21.88
C GLU A 47 24.62 18.67 -22.51
N HIS A 48 25.93 18.70 -22.70
CA HIS A 48 26.65 19.93 -23.09
C HIS A 48 26.28 20.42 -24.50
N ASN A 49 25.83 19.54 -25.40
CA ASN A 49 25.52 19.88 -26.81
C ASN A 49 24.22 19.23 -27.34
N ASN A 50 23.38 18.66 -26.48
CA ASN A 50 22.11 18.06 -26.92
C ASN A 50 20.90 18.80 -26.32
N PRO A 51 20.21 19.66 -27.09
CA PRO A 51 19.08 20.43 -26.57
C PRO A 51 17.90 19.55 -26.16
N PHE A 52 17.75 18.36 -26.73
CA PHE A 52 16.68 17.42 -26.37
C PHE A 52 16.93 16.78 -25.01
N VAL A 53 18.18 16.42 -24.71
CA VAL A 53 18.56 15.89 -23.39
C VAL A 53 18.35 16.96 -22.31
N VAL A 54 18.75 18.21 -22.58
CA VAL A 54 18.56 19.33 -21.66
C VAL A 54 17.07 19.63 -21.43
N ASP A 55 16.23 19.60 -22.48
CA ASP A 55 14.78 19.77 -22.33
C ASP A 55 14.16 18.66 -21.47
N ALA A 56 14.50 17.39 -21.74
CA ALA A 56 14.01 16.26 -20.95
C ALA A 56 14.43 16.34 -19.48
N LYS A 57 15.68 16.71 -19.22
CA LYS A 57 16.20 16.98 -17.87
C LYS A 57 15.39 18.08 -17.17
N ASN A 58 15.18 19.22 -17.83
CA ASN A 58 14.45 20.35 -17.27
C ASN A 58 13.00 19.99 -16.93
N ARG A 59 12.36 19.15 -17.75
CA ARG A 59 11.02 18.61 -17.46
C ARG A 59 11.02 17.71 -16.24
N LEU A 60 12.01 16.83 -16.08
CA LEU A 60 12.15 15.99 -14.89
C LEU A 60 12.45 16.83 -13.63
N LEU A 61 13.27 17.88 -13.77
CA LEU A 61 13.63 18.82 -12.71
C LEU A 61 12.39 19.43 -12.03
N GLN A 62 11.34 19.73 -12.80
CA GLN A 62 10.07 20.27 -12.29
C GLN A 62 9.43 19.40 -11.21
N PHE A 63 9.72 18.09 -11.18
CA PHE A 63 9.20 17.16 -10.19
C PHE A 63 10.19 16.86 -9.05
N VAL A 64 11.49 16.89 -9.32
CA VAL A 64 12.50 16.32 -8.41
C VAL A 64 13.23 17.38 -7.56
N ASN A 65 13.07 18.68 -7.87
CA ASN A 65 13.77 19.81 -7.22
C ASN A 65 15.30 19.73 -7.38
N ASP A 66 15.91 20.83 -7.80
CA ASP A 66 17.32 20.92 -8.21
C ASP A 66 18.30 20.37 -7.17
N LYS A 67 18.01 20.60 -5.88
CA LYS A 67 18.90 20.18 -4.78
C LYS A 67 19.02 18.65 -4.64
N ASN A 68 18.01 17.90 -5.09
CA ASN A 68 17.96 16.44 -4.97
C ASN A 68 18.08 15.73 -6.32
N PHE A 69 18.24 16.48 -7.41
CA PHE A 69 18.17 15.93 -8.75
C PHE A 69 19.23 14.87 -9.02
N ASP A 70 20.49 15.16 -8.69
CA ASP A 70 21.61 14.26 -8.98
C ASP A 70 21.57 12.98 -8.13
N ASP A 71 21.13 13.07 -6.87
CA ASP A 71 20.88 11.90 -6.01
C ASP A 71 19.72 11.05 -6.54
N TYR A 72 18.63 11.69 -6.97
CA TYR A 72 17.47 11.01 -7.55
C TYR A 72 17.84 10.21 -8.79
N ILE A 73 18.47 10.84 -9.78
CA ILE A 73 18.79 10.20 -11.06
C ILE A 73 19.83 9.09 -10.88
N THR A 74 20.76 9.26 -9.93
CA THR A 74 21.75 8.23 -9.57
C THR A 74 21.06 7.01 -8.97
N LYS A 75 20.18 7.20 -7.99
CA LYS A 75 19.39 6.11 -7.37
C LYS A 75 18.49 5.39 -8.36
N ARG A 76 18.02 6.11 -9.39
CA ARG A 76 17.20 5.57 -10.48
C ARG A 76 18.02 4.89 -11.58
N GLY A 77 19.35 4.96 -11.50
CA GLY A 77 20.24 4.15 -12.34
C GLY A 77 20.73 4.83 -13.60
N ILE A 78 20.78 6.17 -13.67
CA ILE A 78 21.31 6.90 -14.84
C ILE A 78 22.73 6.46 -15.22
N LEU A 79 23.54 6.02 -14.25
CA LEU A 79 24.91 5.54 -14.48
C LEU A 79 24.98 4.27 -15.33
N ALA A 80 23.86 3.54 -15.51
CA ALA A 80 23.81 2.45 -16.47
C ALA A 80 24.06 2.93 -17.92
N CYS A 81 23.78 4.20 -18.22
CA CYS A 81 24.02 4.79 -19.53
C CYS A 81 25.51 5.05 -19.82
N SER A 82 26.41 5.01 -18.82
CA SER A 82 27.84 5.22 -19.04
C SER A 82 28.48 4.12 -19.89
N GLY A 83 27.92 2.91 -19.90
CA GLY A 83 28.37 1.78 -20.73
C GLY A 83 27.59 1.60 -22.05
N ASP A 84 26.65 2.49 -22.36
CA ASP A 84 25.80 2.39 -23.54
C ASP A 84 26.53 2.89 -24.80
N GLU A 85 26.37 2.19 -25.94
CA GLU A 85 27.00 2.58 -27.22
C GLU A 85 26.49 3.94 -27.73
N ASN A 86 25.27 4.34 -27.34
CA ASN A 86 24.66 5.63 -27.60
C ASN A 86 24.20 6.30 -26.30
N GLN A 87 25.19 6.68 -25.48
CA GLN A 87 25.02 7.32 -24.18
C GLN A 87 23.99 8.47 -24.20
N THR A 88 24.03 9.32 -25.23
CA THR A 88 23.10 10.45 -25.40
C THR A 88 21.65 10.00 -25.53
N SER A 89 21.37 8.97 -26.33
CA SER A 89 20.04 8.39 -26.47
C SER A 89 19.59 7.70 -25.19
N CYS A 90 20.50 7.00 -24.51
CA CYS A 90 20.21 6.36 -23.22
C CYS A 90 19.80 7.40 -22.16
N VAL A 91 20.58 8.47 -22.00
CA VAL A 91 20.28 9.53 -21.02
C VAL A 91 18.98 10.28 -21.37
N LEU A 92 18.73 10.55 -22.66
CA LEU A 92 17.46 11.14 -23.10
C LEU A 92 16.27 10.26 -22.71
N ASN A 93 16.34 8.97 -23.04
CA ASN A 93 15.27 8.03 -22.72
C ASN A 93 15.06 7.91 -21.22
N PHE A 94 16.14 7.84 -20.44
CA PHE A 94 16.08 7.84 -18.99
C PHE A 94 15.31 9.05 -18.43
N TYR A 95 15.68 10.27 -18.84
CA TYR A 95 14.99 11.47 -18.36
C TYR A 95 13.51 11.51 -18.76
N LEU A 96 13.18 11.12 -19.98
CA LEU A 96 11.79 11.08 -20.44
C LEU A 96 10.97 10.03 -19.68
N GLN A 97 11.50 8.82 -19.49
CA GLN A 97 10.80 7.75 -18.77
C GLN A 97 10.51 8.17 -17.32
N GLU A 98 11.51 8.71 -16.62
CA GLU A 98 11.32 9.17 -15.25
C GLU A 98 10.34 10.36 -15.18
N TYR A 99 10.39 11.28 -16.15
CA TYR A 99 9.44 12.39 -16.23
C TYR A 99 8.01 11.89 -16.41
N TYR A 100 7.76 11.00 -17.37
CA TYR A 100 6.42 10.48 -17.62
C TYR A 100 5.89 9.68 -16.44
N LYS A 101 6.75 8.88 -15.78
CA LYS A 101 6.40 8.15 -14.57
C LYS A 101 5.89 9.09 -13.47
N LEU A 102 6.67 10.11 -13.12
CA LEU A 102 6.27 11.08 -12.09
C LEU A 102 5.03 11.89 -12.50
N LYS A 103 4.93 12.27 -13.79
CA LYS A 103 3.76 12.97 -14.31
C LYS A 103 2.49 12.15 -14.15
N TYR A 104 2.52 10.86 -14.51
CA TYR A 104 1.36 9.99 -14.36
C TYR A 104 1.03 9.73 -12.88
N ASP A 105 2.03 9.52 -12.02
CA ASP A 105 1.82 9.36 -10.58
C ASP A 105 1.10 10.58 -9.98
N VAL A 106 1.52 11.81 -10.35
CA VAL A 106 0.86 13.04 -9.91
C VAL A 106 -0.57 13.17 -10.43
N GLN A 107 -0.82 12.80 -11.70
CA GLN A 107 -2.16 12.83 -12.28
C GLN A 107 -3.10 11.84 -11.61
N ILE A 108 -2.64 10.61 -11.38
CA ILE A 108 -3.41 9.57 -10.68
C ILE A 108 -3.72 10.01 -9.26
N LYS A 109 -2.71 10.52 -8.54
CA LYS A 109 -2.88 11.04 -7.19
C LYS A 109 -3.92 12.16 -7.14
N ARG A 110 -3.87 13.10 -8.08
CA ARG A 110 -4.87 14.17 -8.19
C ARG A 110 -6.29 13.62 -8.38
N VAL A 111 -6.48 12.68 -9.30
CA VAL A 111 -7.80 12.07 -9.54
C VAL A 111 -8.31 11.34 -8.29
N ILE A 112 -7.43 10.64 -7.56
CA ILE A 112 -7.79 9.99 -6.30
C ILE A 112 -8.22 11.04 -5.27
N GLU A 113 -7.45 12.13 -5.11
CA GLU A 113 -7.75 13.21 -4.17
C GLU A 113 -9.06 13.94 -4.52
N GLU A 114 -9.31 14.20 -5.81
CA GLU A 114 -10.55 14.78 -6.31
C GLU A 114 -11.75 13.86 -6.02
N ASN A 115 -11.66 12.58 -6.38
CA ASN A 115 -12.71 11.59 -6.11
C ASN A 115 -12.97 11.44 -4.60
N GLN A 116 -11.92 11.43 -3.77
CA GLN A 116 -12.06 11.32 -2.32
C GLN A 116 -12.69 12.59 -1.73
N THR A 117 -12.36 13.77 -2.26
CA THR A 117 -12.97 15.04 -1.87
C THR A 117 -14.45 15.08 -2.25
N GLU A 118 -14.79 14.71 -3.49
CA GLU A 118 -16.18 14.62 -3.95
C GLU A 118 -16.98 13.63 -3.09
N HIS A 119 -16.40 12.46 -2.81
CA HIS A 119 -17.02 11.48 -1.92
C HIS A 119 -17.26 12.04 -0.51
N ASN A 120 -16.28 12.73 0.08
CA ASN A 120 -16.43 13.36 1.39
C ASN A 120 -17.50 14.47 1.39
N ILE A 121 -17.61 15.25 0.31
CA ILE A 121 -18.66 16.24 0.12
C ILE A 121 -20.03 15.55 0.09
N GLU A 122 -20.19 14.47 -0.69
CA GLU A 122 -21.44 13.71 -0.72
C GLU A 122 -21.79 13.10 0.64
N LEU A 123 -20.81 12.56 1.37
CA LEU A 123 -21.01 12.08 2.74
C LEU A 123 -21.42 13.21 3.69
N SER A 124 -20.84 14.41 3.55
CA SER A 124 -21.18 15.55 4.39
C SER A 124 -22.62 16.06 4.21
N LYS A 125 -23.24 15.77 3.05
CA LYS A 125 -24.65 16.07 2.77
C LYS A 125 -25.60 15.09 3.46
N ILE A 126 -25.10 13.95 3.94
CA ILE A 126 -25.88 12.98 4.70
C ILE A 126 -25.88 13.44 6.15
N GLU A 127 -26.98 14.08 6.57
CA GLU A 127 -27.17 14.43 7.97
C GLU A 127 -27.41 13.14 8.79
N ALA A 128 -26.50 12.89 9.73
CA ALA A 128 -26.64 11.82 10.72
C ALA A 128 -27.73 12.22 11.73
N THR A 129 -28.98 12.15 11.31
CA THR A 129 -30.13 12.36 12.18
C THR A 129 -30.26 11.19 13.15
N GLN A 130 -30.81 11.44 14.34
CA GLN A 130 -31.10 10.38 15.31
C GLN A 130 -31.90 9.24 14.68
N ILE A 131 -32.90 9.58 13.85
CA ILE A 131 -33.74 8.60 13.13
C ILE A 131 -32.90 7.72 12.21
N ASN A 132 -31.93 8.29 11.49
CA ASN A 132 -31.04 7.52 10.62
C ASN A 132 -30.15 6.60 11.46
N ILE A 133 -29.56 7.11 12.55
CA ILE A 133 -28.71 6.34 13.46
C ILE A 133 -29.50 5.16 14.07
N ASP A 134 -30.69 5.42 14.61
CA ASP A 134 -31.59 4.40 15.16
C ASP A 134 -31.89 3.32 14.12
N LYS A 135 -32.21 3.73 12.90
CA LYS A 135 -32.49 2.81 11.81
C LYS A 135 -31.27 1.96 11.45
N TYR A 136 -30.07 2.54 11.41
CA TYR A 136 -28.83 1.79 11.14
C TYR A 136 -28.50 0.80 12.26
N CYS A 137 -28.72 1.18 13.53
CA CYS A 137 -28.53 0.27 14.66
C CYS A 137 -29.52 -0.89 14.66
N GLN A 138 -30.80 -0.62 14.36
CA GLN A 138 -31.83 -1.66 14.20
C GLN A 138 -31.49 -2.62 13.05
N LEU A 139 -31.15 -2.09 11.88
CA LEU A 139 -30.76 -2.92 10.72
C LEU A 139 -29.51 -3.76 10.99
N SER A 140 -28.56 -3.22 11.77
CA SER A 140 -27.37 -3.97 12.18
C SER A 140 -27.73 -5.12 13.14
N ALA A 141 -28.62 -4.88 14.10
CA ALA A 141 -29.13 -5.91 15.01
C ALA A 141 -29.89 -7.01 14.24
N ASP A 142 -30.76 -6.63 13.31
CA ASP A 142 -31.50 -7.55 12.45
C ASP A 142 -30.55 -8.39 11.59
N PHE A 143 -29.49 -7.78 11.05
CA PHE A 143 -28.51 -8.50 10.26
C PHE A 143 -27.80 -9.55 11.10
N VAL A 144 -27.33 -9.21 12.30
CA VAL A 144 -26.67 -10.20 13.18
C VAL A 144 -27.65 -11.29 13.62
N ALA A 145 -28.89 -10.95 13.93
CA ALA A 145 -29.93 -11.94 14.24
C ALA A 145 -30.16 -12.91 13.08
N ALA A 146 -30.13 -12.43 11.83
CA ALA A 146 -30.20 -13.27 10.64
C ALA A 146 -29.01 -14.25 10.56
N ILE A 147 -27.81 -13.85 11.01
CA ILE A 147 -26.64 -14.76 11.10
C ILE A 147 -26.86 -15.85 12.15
N TYR A 148 -27.31 -15.49 13.36
CA TYR A 148 -27.61 -16.47 14.43
C TYR A 148 -28.66 -17.50 14.01
N THR A 149 -29.68 -17.07 13.27
CA THR A 149 -30.76 -17.92 12.78
C THR A 149 -30.46 -18.57 11.42
N ASN A 150 -29.29 -18.32 10.84
CA ASN A 150 -28.87 -18.82 9.53
C ASN A 150 -29.88 -18.50 8.40
N ASP A 151 -30.48 -17.31 8.43
CA ASP A 151 -31.39 -16.82 7.39
C ASP A 151 -30.64 -16.38 6.14
N LYS A 152 -30.17 -17.38 5.38
CA LYS A 152 -29.36 -17.19 4.17
C LYS A 152 -30.03 -16.29 3.13
N ALA A 153 -31.37 -16.30 3.07
CA ALA A 153 -32.11 -15.53 2.11
C ALA A 153 -31.99 -14.02 2.40
N ASN A 154 -32.27 -13.61 3.63
CA ASN A 154 -32.14 -12.20 4.02
C ASN A 154 -30.68 -11.74 4.08
N ILE A 155 -29.75 -12.60 4.52
CA ILE A 155 -28.31 -12.29 4.52
C ILE A 155 -27.83 -11.97 3.10
N SER A 156 -28.10 -12.85 2.13
CA SER A 156 -27.56 -12.72 0.77
C SER A 156 -28.26 -11.66 -0.07
N LYS A 157 -29.59 -11.52 0.06
CA LYS A 157 -30.39 -10.64 -0.79
C LYS A 157 -30.56 -9.24 -0.23
N HIS A 158 -30.52 -9.07 1.09
CA HIS A 158 -30.81 -7.79 1.73
C HIS A 158 -29.59 -7.21 2.46
N PHE A 159 -29.11 -7.88 3.51
CA PHE A 159 -28.16 -7.25 4.43
C PHE A 159 -26.73 -7.16 3.87
N LYS A 160 -26.22 -8.22 3.23
CA LYS A 160 -24.88 -8.19 2.63
C LYS A 160 -24.74 -7.07 1.57
N PRO A 161 -25.69 -6.91 0.63
CA PRO A 161 -25.68 -5.77 -0.29
C PRO A 161 -25.84 -4.42 0.41
N LEU A 162 -26.79 -4.30 1.35
CA LEU A 162 -27.10 -3.05 2.06
C LEU A 162 -25.87 -2.49 2.78
N PHE A 163 -25.16 -3.35 3.51
CA PHE A 163 -23.96 -3.01 4.25
C PHE A 163 -22.66 -3.17 3.45
N ARG A 164 -22.76 -3.49 2.15
CA ARG A 164 -21.62 -3.71 1.24
C ARG A 164 -20.55 -4.63 1.83
N MET A 165 -20.98 -5.71 2.48
CA MET A 165 -20.09 -6.64 3.16
C MET A 165 -19.26 -7.45 2.15
N SER A 166 -17.94 -7.35 2.25
CA SER A 166 -17.02 -8.21 1.51
C SER A 166 -17.13 -9.67 1.98
N GLU A 167 -16.66 -10.63 1.17
CA GLU A 167 -16.65 -12.04 1.60
C GLU A 167 -15.79 -12.26 2.86
N GLN A 168 -14.70 -11.51 3.00
CA GLN A 168 -13.86 -11.55 4.19
C GLN A 168 -14.61 -11.04 5.42
N ASN A 169 -15.34 -9.92 5.30
CA ASN A 169 -16.14 -9.38 6.40
C ASN A 169 -17.28 -10.33 6.78
N MET A 170 -17.94 -10.94 5.80
CA MET A 170 -18.95 -11.98 6.02
C MET A 170 -18.35 -13.19 6.75
N SER A 171 -17.23 -13.71 6.28
CA SER A 171 -16.56 -14.87 6.89
C SER A 171 -16.13 -14.60 8.33
N SER A 172 -15.60 -13.39 8.58
CA SER A 172 -15.26 -12.92 9.92
C SER A 172 -16.49 -12.92 10.83
N LEU A 173 -17.60 -12.31 10.38
CA LEU A 173 -18.87 -12.25 11.13
C LEU A 173 -19.45 -13.65 11.42
N TYR A 174 -19.47 -14.55 10.44
CA TYR A 174 -19.93 -15.94 10.64
C TYR A 174 -19.07 -16.70 11.64
N THR A 175 -17.74 -16.61 11.51
CA THR A 175 -16.79 -17.28 12.43
C THR A 175 -16.96 -16.80 13.86
N LYS A 176 -17.31 -15.53 13.99
CA LYS A 176 -17.50 -14.83 15.23
C LYS A 176 -18.79 -15.26 15.92
N VAL A 177 -19.92 -15.21 15.21
CA VAL A 177 -21.22 -15.70 15.71
C VAL A 177 -21.16 -17.18 16.08
N SER A 178 -20.54 -18.01 15.25
CA SER A 178 -20.42 -19.45 15.52
C SER A 178 -19.55 -19.80 16.74
N ARG A 179 -18.74 -18.85 17.23
CA ARG A 179 -17.95 -18.99 18.47
C ARG A 179 -18.67 -18.47 19.71
N ASP A 180 -19.79 -17.76 19.56
CA ASP A 180 -20.60 -17.32 20.69
C ASP A 180 -21.53 -18.44 21.15
N SER A 181 -20.92 -19.44 21.80
CA SER A 181 -21.64 -20.60 22.34
C SER A 181 -22.69 -20.22 23.40
N TYR A 182 -22.50 -19.10 24.09
CA TYR A 182 -23.41 -18.67 25.16
C TYR A 182 -24.70 -18.10 24.58
N SER A 183 -24.59 -17.16 23.63
CA SER A 183 -25.77 -16.63 22.94
C SER A 183 -26.50 -17.73 22.16
N HIS A 184 -25.77 -18.65 21.52
CA HIS A 184 -26.39 -19.83 20.89
C HIS A 184 -27.19 -20.66 21.89
N PHE A 185 -26.61 -21.00 23.04
CA PHE A 185 -27.32 -21.73 24.10
C PHE A 185 -28.58 -20.99 24.56
N LEU A 186 -28.49 -19.69 24.83
CA LEU A 186 -29.64 -18.89 25.26
C LEU A 186 -30.77 -18.85 24.22
N ILE A 187 -30.43 -18.70 22.94
CA ILE A 187 -31.40 -18.65 21.84
C ILE A 187 -32.03 -20.03 21.62
N ASP A 188 -31.24 -21.10 21.70
CA ASP A 188 -31.71 -22.47 21.50
C ASP A 188 -32.68 -22.89 22.61
N GLU A 189 -32.38 -22.55 23.87
CA GLU A 189 -33.24 -22.83 25.03
C GLU A 189 -34.48 -21.94 25.08
N ASN A 190 -34.38 -20.69 24.62
CA ASN A 190 -35.48 -19.75 24.59
C ASN A 190 -35.39 -18.82 23.36
N PRO A 191 -36.10 -19.12 22.26
CA PRO A 191 -36.03 -18.32 21.04
C PRO A 191 -36.41 -16.84 21.21
N SER A 192 -37.15 -16.47 22.26
CA SER A 192 -37.43 -15.06 22.57
C SER A 192 -36.18 -14.27 22.97
N MET A 193 -35.13 -14.95 23.45
CA MET A 193 -33.82 -14.34 23.77
C MET A 193 -33.19 -13.64 22.56
N LEU A 194 -33.54 -14.03 21.34
CA LEU A 194 -33.08 -13.33 20.15
C LEU A 194 -33.55 -11.86 20.12
N GLN A 195 -34.76 -11.57 20.62
CA GLN A 195 -35.24 -10.19 20.69
C GLN A 195 -34.55 -9.39 21.79
N GLU A 196 -34.25 -10.02 22.93
CA GLU A 196 -33.49 -9.39 24.02
C GLU A 196 -32.06 -9.05 23.56
N ILE A 197 -31.39 -9.98 22.87
CA ILE A 197 -30.05 -9.75 22.29
C ILE A 197 -30.07 -8.62 21.26
N LYS A 198 -31.13 -8.53 20.45
CA LYS A 198 -31.31 -7.42 19.51
C LYS A 198 -31.50 -6.09 20.23
N ALA A 199 -32.30 -6.05 21.29
CA ALA A 199 -32.56 -4.84 22.06
C ALA A 199 -31.26 -4.32 22.70
N ASP A 200 -30.49 -5.20 23.36
CA ASP A 200 -29.20 -4.84 23.96
C ASP A 200 -28.17 -4.43 22.91
N TYR A 201 -28.19 -5.06 21.71
CA TYR A 201 -27.38 -4.57 20.59
C TYR A 201 -27.74 -3.13 20.21
N VAL A 202 -29.03 -2.85 20.04
CA VAL A 202 -29.50 -1.53 19.62
C VAL A 202 -29.11 -0.49 20.66
N GLU A 203 -29.37 -0.74 21.94
CA GLU A 203 -28.99 0.16 23.04
C GLU A 203 -27.52 0.52 22.98
N LYS A 204 -26.63 -0.48 22.97
CA LYS A 204 -25.19 -0.18 22.93
C LYS A 204 -24.73 0.40 21.60
N CYS A 205 -25.40 0.08 20.49
CA CYS A 205 -25.14 0.72 19.21
C CYS A 205 -25.49 2.20 19.24
N LEU A 206 -26.56 2.59 19.93
CA LEU A 206 -26.94 3.99 20.08
C LEU A 206 -25.99 4.78 20.97
N ASP A 207 -25.36 4.12 21.95
CA ASP A 207 -24.34 4.74 22.81
C ASP A 207 -23.06 5.11 22.05
N ASP A 208 -22.66 4.29 21.06
CA ASP A 208 -21.51 4.58 20.19
C ASP A 208 -21.71 4.05 18.75
N PRO A 209 -22.53 4.75 17.93
CA PRO A 209 -22.95 4.25 16.63
C PRO A 209 -21.81 4.17 15.62
N LYS A 210 -20.77 5.00 15.78
CA LYS A 210 -19.60 4.99 14.90
C LYS A 210 -18.84 3.67 15.00
N ASP A 211 -18.67 3.19 16.24
CA ASP A 211 -17.89 2.00 16.49
C ASP A 211 -18.72 0.72 16.51
N ASN A 212 -20.06 0.82 16.55
CA ASN A 212 -20.96 -0.31 16.77
C ASN A 212 -21.94 -0.63 15.64
N ILE A 213 -22.15 0.26 14.66
CA ILE A 213 -22.85 -0.11 13.42
C ILE A 213 -22.01 -1.18 12.70
N ILE A 214 -22.60 -2.37 12.50
CA ILE A 214 -21.94 -3.54 11.88
C ILE A 214 -20.70 -4.01 12.68
N ASN A 215 -20.62 -3.72 13.99
CA ASN A 215 -19.49 -4.16 14.83
C ASN A 215 -19.98 -4.72 16.17
N TYR A 216 -20.65 -5.86 16.07
CA TYR A 216 -21.18 -6.66 17.18
C TYR A 216 -20.17 -6.99 18.30
N PHE A 217 -18.86 -6.95 18.06
CA PHE A 217 -17.84 -7.42 19.02
C PHE A 217 -17.39 -6.38 20.04
N ASN A 218 -17.55 -5.09 19.76
CA ASN A 218 -17.36 -4.08 20.80
C ASN A 218 -18.53 -4.09 21.80
N LEU A 219 -19.68 -4.66 21.42
CA LEU A 219 -20.90 -4.65 22.19
C LEU A 219 -21.08 -5.85 23.13
N PHE A 220 -20.55 -7.01 22.77
CA PHE A 220 -20.68 -8.21 23.58
C PHE A 220 -19.33 -8.84 23.87
N ARG A 221 -18.89 -8.60 25.10
CA ARG A 221 -17.93 -9.42 25.82
C ARG A 221 -18.35 -9.50 27.28
#